data_AF-A0A496V385-F1
#
_entry.id   AF-A0A496V385-F1
#
_cell.length_a   1.000
_cell.length_b   1.000
_cell.length_c   1.000
_cell.angle_alpha   90.00
_cell.angle_beta   90.00
_cell.angle_gamma   90.00
#
_symmetry.space_group_name_H-M   'P 1'
#
loop_
_entity.id
_entity.type
_entity.pdbx_description
1 polymer ?
#
loop_
_entity_poly.entity_id
_entity_poly.type
_entity_poly.pdbx_seq_one_letter_code
_entity_poly.pdbx_strand_id
1 'polypeptide(L)'
;MTVYIESHFVLELAFLQEQYQSCQQILSLCELGKARLVLPTFCLAKPYEAFVRRGNAKNGLRQEIRVELQQLSRAAVLPKNRVDALENVVTNLVQTNEAEAQRLHQTLGRIFKMCEVIPMAPEVLSLAVKFRGKPLELSIQESIVCASVVHHLGTQTAGQKCFMTGISRDFNKPDIHATFDSHNCQLFFNFEKGYNYIQSQLEL
;
A
#
# COMPACT_ATOMS: atom_id res chain seq x y z
N MET A 1 -5.27 20.98 1.94
CA MET A 1 -4.55 20.32 0.81
C MET A 1 -5.15 18.94 0.51
N THR A 2 -4.90 18.38 -0.67
CA THR A 2 -5.35 17.02 -1.05
C THR A 2 -4.17 16.06 -1.14
N VAL A 3 -4.29 14.90 -0.50
CA VAL A 3 -3.27 13.86 -0.43
C VAL A 3 -3.78 12.61 -1.14
N TYR A 4 -3.23 12.33 -2.32
CA TYR A 4 -3.48 11.11 -3.06
C TYR A 4 -2.54 10.01 -2.57
N ILE A 5 -3.08 8.83 -2.32
CA ILE A 5 -2.33 7.65 -1.90
C ILE A 5 -2.62 6.46 -2.81
N GLU A 6 -1.73 5.48 -2.79
CA GLU A 6 -1.91 4.20 -3.48
C GLU A 6 -1.99 3.02 -2.49
N SER A 7 -2.06 1.79 -3.02
CA SER A 7 -2.09 0.57 -2.20
C SER A 7 -0.93 0.43 -1.23
N HIS A 8 0.27 0.91 -1.58
CA HIS A 8 1.44 0.76 -0.73
C HIS A 8 1.27 1.47 0.61
N PHE A 9 0.55 2.60 0.65
CA PHE A 9 0.20 3.29 1.89
C PHE A 9 -0.60 2.40 2.85
N VAL A 10 -1.58 1.65 2.31
CA VAL A 10 -2.38 0.70 3.10
C VAL A 10 -1.53 -0.49 3.57
N LEU A 11 -0.62 -0.96 2.72
CA LEU A 11 0.30 -2.06 3.04
C LEU A 11 1.27 -1.68 4.17
N GLU A 12 1.82 -0.46 4.14
CA GLU A 12 2.72 0.08 5.15
C GLU A 12 2.03 0.11 6.53
N LEU A 13 0.79 0.60 6.57
CA LEU A 13 -0.03 0.65 7.78
C LEU A 13 -0.43 -0.73 8.30
N ALA A 14 -0.97 -1.59 7.43
CA ALA A 14 -1.51 -2.88 7.84
C ALA A 14 -0.42 -3.86 8.29
N PHE A 15 0.74 -3.81 7.64
CA PHE A 15 1.83 -4.75 7.86
C PHE A 15 3.02 -4.17 8.62
N LEU A 16 2.90 -2.96 9.17
CA LEU A 16 3.93 -2.30 9.98
C LEU A 16 5.29 -2.26 9.26
N GLN A 17 5.29 -1.87 7.99
CA GLN A 17 6.51 -1.82 7.17
C GLN A 17 7.33 -0.56 7.49
N GLU A 18 8.44 -0.37 6.77
CA GLU A 18 9.49 0.59 7.10
C GLU A 18 8.99 2.04 7.24
N GLN A 19 8.02 2.46 6.43
CA GLN A 19 7.47 3.82 6.45
C GLN A 19 6.16 3.94 7.24
N TYR A 20 5.82 2.91 8.03
CA TYR A 20 4.61 2.85 8.86
C TYR A 20 4.38 4.15 9.67
N GLN A 21 5.44 4.68 10.31
CA GLN A 21 5.32 5.86 11.16
C GLN A 21 4.86 7.09 10.36
N SER A 22 5.47 7.34 9.21
CA SER A 22 5.07 8.45 8.34
C SER A 22 3.66 8.27 7.80
N CYS A 23 3.28 7.05 7.39
CA CYS A 23 1.91 6.77 6.97
C CYS A 23 0.89 7.01 8.09
N GLN A 24 1.23 6.63 9.32
CA GLN A 24 0.37 6.83 10.49
C GLN A 24 0.20 8.32 10.80
N GLN A 25 1.28 9.11 10.72
CA GLN A 25 1.23 10.56 10.91
C GLN A 25 0.39 11.26 9.84
N ILE A 26 0.54 10.87 8.56
CA ILE A 26 -0.29 11.37 7.46
C ILE A 26 -1.76 11.03 7.70
N LEU A 27 -2.05 9.79 8.10
CA LEU A 27 -3.42 9.36 8.38
C LEU A 27 -4.03 10.17 9.52
N SER A 28 -3.29 10.41 10.60
CA SER A 28 -3.75 11.23 11.73
C SER A 28 -4.03 12.68 11.35
N LEU A 29 -3.20 13.31 10.51
CA LEU A 29 -3.49 14.66 9.99
C LEU A 29 -4.80 14.71 9.19
N CYS A 30 -5.07 13.66 8.41
CA CYS A 30 -6.30 13.56 7.64
C CYS A 30 -7.52 13.27 8.54
N GLU A 31 -7.37 12.42 9.56
CA GLU A 31 -8.40 12.16 10.58
C GLU A 31 -8.78 13.43 11.36
N LEU A 32 -7.82 14.35 11.57
CA LEU A 32 -8.04 15.67 12.18
C LEU A 32 -8.63 16.71 11.20
N GLY A 33 -8.92 16.32 9.96
CA GLY A 33 -9.46 17.21 8.93
C GLY A 33 -8.47 18.26 8.41
N LYS A 34 -7.16 18.13 8.71
CA LYS A 34 -6.13 19.08 8.25
C LYS A 34 -5.76 18.88 6.78
N ALA A 35 -5.92 17.67 6.27
CA ALA A 35 -5.75 17.33 4.87
C ALA A 35 -6.85 16.36 4.42
N ARG A 36 -7.16 16.36 3.12
CA ARG A 36 -8.13 15.43 2.53
C ARG A 36 -7.40 14.24 1.91
N LEU A 37 -7.71 13.02 2.36
CA LEU A 37 -7.14 11.79 1.83
C LEU A 37 -7.97 11.27 0.64
N VAL A 38 -7.32 10.95 -0.46
CA VAL A 38 -7.94 10.44 -1.69
C VAL A 38 -7.26 9.16 -2.15
N LEU A 39 -8.03 8.15 -2.53
CA LEU A 39 -7.52 6.82 -2.90
C LEU A 39 -8.30 6.24 -4.09
N PRO A 40 -7.64 5.76 -5.15
CA PRO A 40 -8.32 5.00 -6.21
C PRO A 40 -8.96 3.71 -5.70
N THR A 41 -10.18 3.36 -6.15
CA THR A 41 -10.82 2.08 -5.77
C THR A 41 -9.95 0.88 -6.11
N PHE A 42 -9.22 0.93 -7.24
CA PHE A 42 -8.31 -0.15 -7.64
C PHE A 42 -7.25 -0.45 -6.58
N CYS A 43 -6.85 0.55 -5.80
CA CYS A 43 -5.84 0.40 -4.76
C CYS A 43 -6.33 -0.43 -3.55
N LEU A 44 -7.63 -0.69 -3.42
CA LEU A 44 -8.23 -1.43 -2.30
C LEU A 44 -8.10 -2.95 -2.42
N ALA A 45 -8.02 -3.48 -3.65
CA ALA A 45 -7.93 -4.92 -3.86
C ALA A 45 -6.53 -5.48 -3.53
N LYS A 46 -5.48 -4.72 -3.86
CA LYS A 46 -4.07 -5.13 -3.73
C LYS A 46 -3.66 -5.44 -2.27
N PRO A 47 -4.11 -4.72 -1.24
CA PRO A 47 -3.90 -5.10 0.16
C PRO A 47 -4.45 -6.48 0.52
N TYR A 48 -5.66 -6.81 0.06
CA TYR A 48 -6.25 -8.13 0.29
C TYR A 48 -5.52 -9.24 -0.47
N GLU A 49 -5.15 -9.00 -1.73
CA GLU A 49 -4.32 -9.94 -2.50
C GLU A 49 -2.98 -10.21 -1.79
N ALA A 50 -2.31 -9.14 -1.34
CA ALA A 50 -1.04 -9.25 -0.62
C ALA A 50 -1.20 -10.04 0.69
N PHE A 51 -2.30 -9.81 1.43
CA PHE A 51 -2.64 -10.58 2.63
C PHE A 51 -2.82 -12.07 2.33
N VAL A 52 -3.66 -12.41 1.34
CA VAL A 52 -3.91 -13.81 0.94
C VAL A 52 -2.62 -14.49 0.50
N ARG A 53 -1.82 -13.83 -0.34
CA ARG A 53 -0.53 -14.36 -0.82
C ARG A 53 0.44 -14.64 0.34
N ARG A 54 0.55 -13.71 1.29
CA ARG A 54 1.39 -13.89 2.50
C ARG A 54 0.89 -15.05 3.36
N GLY A 55 -0.42 -15.15 3.58
CA GLY A 55 -1.03 -16.25 4.33
C GLY A 55 -0.76 -17.62 3.68
N ASN A 56 -0.90 -17.72 2.35
CA ASN A 56 -0.60 -18.94 1.61
C ASN A 56 0.88 -19.31 1.71
N ALA A 57 1.79 -18.34 1.58
CA ALA A 57 3.22 -18.58 1.73
C ALA A 57 3.58 -19.06 3.15
N LYS A 58 3.03 -18.44 4.20
CA LYS A 58 3.22 -18.87 5.60
C LYS A 58 2.67 -20.28 5.85
N ASN A 59 1.51 -20.60 5.29
CA ASN A 59 0.90 -21.94 5.40
C ASN A 59 1.71 -23.01 4.66
N GLY A 60 2.24 -22.70 3.48
CA GLY A 60 3.15 -23.58 2.73
C GLY A 60 4.41 -23.88 3.54
N LEU A 61 5.08 -22.83 4.03
CA LEU A 61 6.27 -22.95 4.87
C LEU A 61 6.01 -23.79 6.14
N ARG A 62 4.87 -23.57 6.81
CA ARG A 62 4.46 -24.40 7.97
C ARG A 62 4.37 -25.87 7.61
N GLN A 63 3.80 -26.19 6.45
CA GLN A 63 3.59 -27.57 6.04
C GLN A 63 4.93 -28.25 5.73
N GLU A 64 5.82 -27.55 5.02
CA GLU A 64 7.17 -28.03 4.71
C GLU A 64 7.98 -28.29 5.99
N ILE A 65 7.99 -27.35 6.93
CA ILE A 65 8.70 -27.51 8.22
C ILE A 65 8.12 -28.68 9.02
N ARG A 66 6.79 -28.85 9.06
CA ARG A 66 6.17 -29.97 9.78
C ARG A 66 6.56 -31.33 9.21
N VAL A 67 6.66 -31.45 7.88
CA VAL A 67 7.12 -32.69 7.23
C VAL A 67 8.54 -33.02 7.67
N GLU A 68 9.46 -32.05 7.63
CA GLU A 68 10.85 -32.24 8.07
C GLU A 68 10.95 -32.60 9.56
N LEU A 69 10.21 -31.92 10.43
CA LEU A 69 10.18 -32.23 11.87
C LEU A 69 9.67 -33.65 12.15
N GLN A 70 8.66 -34.11 11.41
CA GLN A 70 8.17 -35.48 11.52
C GLN A 70 9.21 -36.51 11.08
N GLN A 71 10.02 -36.22 10.06
CA GLN A 71 11.11 -37.12 9.65
C GLN A 71 12.23 -37.17 10.69
N LEU A 72 12.66 -36.00 11.19
CA LEU A 72 13.74 -35.88 12.18
C LEU A 72 13.40 -36.50 13.53
N SER A 73 12.15 -36.37 13.96
CA SER A 73 11.65 -37.00 15.20
C SER A 73 11.63 -38.52 15.10
N ARG A 74 11.25 -39.09 13.94
CA ARG A 74 11.27 -40.54 13.71
C ARG A 74 12.68 -41.13 13.69
N ALA A 75 13.65 -40.37 13.21
CA ALA A 75 15.04 -40.81 13.13
C ALA A 75 15.77 -40.79 14.50
N ALA A 76 15.12 -40.36 15.59
CA ALA A 76 15.71 -40.12 16.91
C ALA A 76 16.92 -39.16 16.90
N VAL A 77 17.08 -38.38 15.82
CA VAL A 77 18.23 -37.48 15.61
C VAL A 77 18.08 -36.19 16.41
N LEU A 78 16.85 -35.71 16.59
CA LEU A 78 16.58 -34.46 17.31
C LEU A 78 15.96 -34.72 18.69
N PRO A 79 16.53 -34.15 19.77
CA PRO A 79 15.89 -34.11 21.08
C PRO A 79 14.52 -33.41 21.01
N LYS A 80 13.53 -33.93 21.74
CA LYS A 80 12.14 -33.44 21.73
C LYS A 80 12.02 -31.93 22.00
N ASN A 81 12.79 -31.39 22.95
CA ASN A 81 12.78 -29.96 23.27
C ASN A 81 13.17 -29.05 22.08
N ARG A 82 13.99 -29.53 21.14
CA ARG A 82 14.32 -28.78 19.92
C ARG A 82 13.22 -28.87 18.87
N VAL A 83 12.52 -29.99 18.79
CA VAL A 83 11.32 -30.15 17.95
C VAL A 83 10.24 -29.18 18.43
N ASP A 84 9.96 -29.16 19.74
CA ASP A 84 8.98 -28.27 20.35
C ASP A 84 9.31 -26.78 20.10
N ALA A 85 10.60 -26.41 20.20
CA ALA A 85 11.05 -25.05 19.92
C ALA A 85 10.78 -24.63 18.45
N LEU A 86 11.02 -25.52 17.49
CA LEU A 86 10.76 -25.26 16.07
C LEU A 86 9.26 -25.20 15.77
N GLU A 87 8.45 -26.06 16.40
CA GLU A 87 6.99 -25.98 16.30
C GLU A 87 6.42 -24.67 16.87
N ASN A 88 7.02 -24.14 17.94
CA ASN A 88 6.64 -22.84 18.50
C ASN A 88 6.93 -21.69 17.53
N VAL A 89 8.07 -21.69 16.84
CA VAL A 89 8.38 -20.68 15.81
C VAL A 89 7.33 -20.71 14.69
N VAL A 90 6.98 -21.91 14.22
CA VAL A 90 5.96 -22.10 13.18
C VAL A 90 4.57 -21.64 13.64
N THR A 91 4.22 -21.92 14.89
CA THR A 91 2.94 -21.50 15.48
C THR A 91 2.86 -19.98 15.60
N ASN A 92 3.93 -19.34 16.05
CA ASN A 92 4.03 -17.88 16.12
C ASN A 92 3.86 -17.23 14.74
N LEU A 93 4.46 -17.81 13.68
CA LEU A 93 4.28 -17.32 12.31
C LEU A 93 2.81 -17.35 11.86
N VAL A 94 2.03 -18.35 12.25
CA VAL A 94 0.59 -18.42 11.91
C VAL A 94 -0.20 -17.38 12.70
N GLN A 95 0.06 -17.22 14.01
CA GLN A 95 -0.62 -16.24 14.85
C GLN A 95 -0.40 -14.80 14.36
N THR A 96 0.77 -14.49 13.77
CA THR A 96 0.99 -13.17 13.16
C THR A 96 0.00 -12.87 12.03
N ASN A 97 -0.50 -13.89 11.33
CA ASN A 97 -1.41 -13.70 10.19
C ASN A 97 -2.79 -13.20 10.64
N GLU A 98 -3.30 -13.68 11.78
CA GLU A 98 -4.56 -13.20 12.36
C GLU A 98 -4.43 -11.73 12.80
N ALA A 99 -3.32 -11.39 13.46
CA ALA A 99 -3.04 -10.02 13.87
C ALA A 99 -2.87 -9.08 12.66
N GLU A 100 -2.23 -9.54 11.58
CA GLU A 100 -2.13 -8.82 10.30
C GLU A 100 -3.51 -8.61 9.64
N ALA A 101 -4.37 -9.62 9.65
CA ALA A 101 -5.73 -9.53 9.12
C ALA A 101 -6.57 -8.49 9.87
N GLN A 102 -6.51 -8.52 11.21
CA GLN A 102 -7.21 -7.59 12.07
C GLN A 102 -6.72 -6.16 11.83
N ARG A 103 -5.39 -5.94 11.75
CA ARG A 103 -4.82 -4.63 11.42
C ARG A 103 -5.24 -4.15 10.04
N LEU A 104 -5.24 -5.00 9.02
CA LEU A 104 -5.70 -4.61 7.69
C LEU A 104 -7.15 -4.12 7.71
N HIS A 105 -8.04 -4.85 8.37
CA HIS A 105 -9.44 -4.46 8.54
C HIS A 105 -9.58 -3.13 9.29
N GLN A 106 -8.85 -2.96 10.39
CA GLN A 106 -8.87 -1.72 11.19
C GLN A 106 -8.35 -0.53 10.38
N THR A 107 -7.24 -0.69 9.65
CA THR A 107 -6.66 0.34 8.80
C THR A 107 -7.63 0.77 7.70
N LEU A 108 -8.22 -0.18 6.97
CA LEU A 108 -9.21 0.12 5.94
C LEU A 108 -10.46 0.78 6.54
N GLY A 109 -10.92 0.31 7.71
CA GLY A 109 -12.04 0.92 8.43
C GLY A 109 -11.77 2.37 8.87
N ARG A 110 -10.53 2.71 9.23
CA ARG A 110 -10.12 4.10 9.51
C ARG A 110 -10.12 4.94 8.23
N ILE A 111 -9.50 4.43 7.16
CA ILE A 111 -9.43 5.12 5.86
C ILE A 111 -10.83 5.41 5.33
N PHE A 112 -11.73 4.43 5.29
CA PHE A 112 -13.08 4.60 4.72
C PHE A 112 -13.98 5.59 5.46
N LYS A 113 -13.68 5.94 6.71
CA LYS A 113 -14.48 6.95 7.44
C LYS A 113 -14.29 8.37 6.92
N MET A 114 -13.16 8.67 6.28
CA MET A 114 -12.81 10.04 5.88
C MET A 114 -12.23 10.15 4.47
N CYS A 115 -11.82 9.03 3.87
CA CYS A 115 -11.20 9.02 2.55
C CYS A 115 -12.24 9.17 1.45
N GLU A 116 -11.92 10.02 0.48
CA GLU A 116 -12.62 10.06 -0.79
C GLU A 116 -12.06 8.98 -1.72
N VAL A 117 -12.93 8.09 -2.16
CA VAL A 117 -12.55 6.99 -3.05
C VAL A 117 -12.83 7.40 -4.50
N ILE A 118 -11.80 7.39 -5.35
CA ILE A 118 -11.97 7.64 -6.79
C ILE A 118 -12.55 6.37 -7.42
N PRO A 119 -13.79 6.41 -7.96
CA PRO A 119 -14.41 5.25 -8.57
C PRO A 119 -13.69 4.86 -9.86
N MET A 120 -13.73 3.57 -10.17
CA MET A 120 -13.32 3.08 -11.49
C MET A 120 -14.40 3.42 -12.51
N ALA A 121 -14.02 4.18 -13.54
CA ALA A 121 -14.94 4.66 -14.58
C ALA A 121 -14.37 4.39 -15.99
N PRO A 122 -15.21 4.33 -17.04
CA PRO A 122 -14.75 4.11 -18.42
C PRO A 122 -13.68 5.11 -18.90
N GLU A 123 -13.76 6.35 -18.45
CA GLU A 123 -12.82 7.43 -18.78
C GLU A 123 -11.44 7.15 -18.19
N VAL A 124 -11.40 6.64 -16.94
CA VAL A 124 -10.18 6.20 -16.28
C VAL A 124 -9.54 5.05 -17.04
N LEU A 125 -10.32 4.06 -17.46
CA LEU A 125 -9.80 2.92 -18.21
C LEU A 125 -9.29 3.33 -19.59
N SER A 126 -10.01 4.22 -20.27
CA SER A 126 -9.60 4.78 -21.57
C SER A 126 -8.29 5.56 -21.45
N LEU A 127 -8.12 6.33 -20.36
CA LEU A 127 -6.87 7.04 -20.08
C LEU A 127 -5.73 6.08 -19.70
N ALA A 128 -6.02 5.04 -18.92
CA ALA A 128 -5.04 4.02 -18.55
C ALA A 128 -4.46 3.32 -19.79
N VAL A 129 -5.30 2.97 -20.78
CA VAL A 129 -4.84 2.41 -22.06
C VAL A 129 -3.83 3.33 -22.75
N LYS A 130 -4.06 4.65 -22.74
CA LYS A 130 -3.11 5.63 -23.31
C LYS A 130 -1.80 5.66 -22.53
N PHE A 131 -1.86 5.62 -21.21
CA PHE A 131 -0.67 5.64 -20.33
C PHE A 131 0.20 4.39 -20.43
N ARG A 132 -0.31 3.30 -20.99
CA ARG A 132 0.50 2.12 -21.35
C ARG A 132 1.35 2.32 -22.60
N GLY A 133 0.98 3.27 -23.46
CA GLY A 133 1.76 3.64 -24.64
C GLY A 133 2.88 4.63 -24.33
N LYS A 134 3.66 4.98 -25.35
CA LYS A 134 4.66 6.05 -25.22
C LYS A 134 3.99 7.42 -24.99
N PRO A 135 4.61 8.31 -24.20
CA PRO A 135 5.94 8.15 -23.58
C PRO A 135 5.92 7.51 -22.18
N LEU A 136 4.73 7.29 -21.58
CA LEU A 136 4.62 6.86 -20.18
C LEU A 136 4.94 5.38 -19.96
N GLU A 137 4.57 4.49 -20.88
CA GLU A 137 4.87 3.04 -20.84
C GLU A 137 4.66 2.41 -19.45
N LEU A 138 3.53 2.70 -18.80
CA LEU A 138 3.22 2.18 -17.48
C LEU A 138 2.74 0.72 -17.55
N SER A 139 2.99 -0.04 -16.48
CA SER A 139 2.35 -1.34 -16.28
C SER A 139 0.83 -1.19 -16.20
N ILE A 140 0.07 -2.28 -16.39
CA ILE A 140 -1.40 -2.20 -16.34
C ILE A 140 -1.88 -1.62 -15.00
N GLN A 141 -1.33 -2.10 -13.89
CA GLN A 141 -1.73 -1.64 -12.56
C GLN A 141 -1.41 -0.16 -12.36
N GLU A 142 -0.16 0.24 -12.65
CA GLU A 142 0.26 1.63 -12.46
C GLU A 142 -0.44 2.59 -13.43
N SER A 143 -0.76 2.12 -14.65
CA SER A 143 -1.55 2.90 -15.61
C SER A 143 -2.96 3.20 -15.10
N ILE A 144 -3.60 2.25 -14.41
CA ILE A 144 -4.94 2.45 -13.83
C ILE A 144 -4.86 3.42 -12.65
N VAL A 145 -3.90 3.24 -11.74
CA VAL A 145 -3.70 4.13 -10.58
C VAL A 145 -3.41 5.56 -11.04
N CYS A 146 -2.44 5.71 -11.94
CA CYS A 146 -2.07 7.00 -12.51
C CYS A 146 -3.27 7.66 -13.22
N ALA A 147 -3.97 6.92 -14.08
CA ALA A 147 -5.15 7.43 -14.77
C ALA A 147 -6.26 7.85 -13.82
N SER A 148 -6.53 7.08 -12.74
CA SER A 148 -7.51 7.45 -11.73
C SER A 148 -7.15 8.79 -11.08
N VAL A 149 -5.89 8.94 -10.66
CA VAL A 149 -5.44 10.17 -10.00
C VAL A 149 -5.46 11.34 -10.97
N VAL A 150 -4.93 11.20 -12.18
CA VAL A 150 -4.91 12.27 -13.21
C VAL A 150 -6.32 12.68 -13.62
N HIS A 151 -7.21 11.72 -13.85
CA HIS A 151 -8.61 12.00 -14.16
C HIS A 151 -9.27 12.78 -13.02
N HIS A 152 -9.06 12.37 -11.77
CA HIS A 152 -9.58 13.07 -10.62
C HIS A 152 -8.96 14.46 -10.47
N LEU A 153 -7.65 14.61 -10.68
CA LEU A 153 -6.97 15.91 -10.63
C LEU A 153 -7.61 16.95 -11.57
N GLY A 154 -8.05 16.50 -12.75
CA GLY A 154 -8.74 17.34 -13.75
C GLY A 154 -10.13 17.83 -13.33
N THR A 155 -10.78 17.20 -12.35
CA THR A 155 -12.10 17.64 -11.84
C THR A 155 -12.01 18.49 -10.57
N GLN A 156 -10.82 18.62 -9.98
CA GLN A 156 -10.62 19.30 -8.70
C GLN A 156 -10.23 20.77 -8.88
N THR A 157 -10.76 21.62 -8.01
CA THR A 157 -10.46 23.06 -7.97
C THR A 157 -9.01 23.35 -7.56
N ALA A 158 -8.65 24.64 -7.61
CA ALA A 158 -7.34 25.13 -7.21
C ALA A 158 -7.03 24.81 -5.74
N GLY A 159 -5.78 24.47 -5.47
CA GLY A 159 -5.27 24.10 -4.16
C GLY A 159 -4.08 23.18 -4.29
N GLN A 160 -3.26 23.10 -3.25
CA GLN A 160 -2.10 22.23 -3.26
C GLN A 160 -2.48 20.77 -3.09
N LYS A 161 -1.83 19.93 -3.89
CA LYS A 161 -2.09 18.51 -4.01
C LYS A 161 -0.76 17.77 -3.98
N CYS A 162 -0.76 16.55 -3.46
CA CYS A 162 0.38 15.66 -3.62
C CYS A 162 -0.07 14.23 -3.85
N PHE A 163 0.70 13.47 -4.62
CA PHE A 163 0.52 12.03 -4.80
C PHE A 163 1.71 11.30 -4.20
N MET A 164 1.43 10.32 -3.34
CA MET A 164 2.45 9.52 -2.66
C MET A 164 2.34 8.07 -3.09
N THR A 165 3.44 7.55 -3.62
CA THR A 165 3.59 6.17 -4.09
C THR A 165 4.86 5.53 -3.53
N GLY A 166 4.82 4.26 -3.17
CA GLY A 166 6.02 3.48 -2.85
C GLY A 166 6.75 2.97 -4.10
N ILE A 167 6.21 3.21 -5.29
CA ILE A 167 6.66 2.63 -6.56
C ILE A 167 7.38 3.70 -7.37
N SER A 168 8.69 3.84 -7.14
CA SER A 168 9.51 4.84 -7.83
C SER A 168 9.82 4.49 -9.29
N ARG A 169 9.99 3.20 -9.62
CA ARG A 169 10.52 2.78 -10.94
C ARG A 169 9.62 3.19 -12.10
N ASP A 170 8.32 2.97 -11.97
CA ASP A 170 7.37 3.20 -13.07
C ASP A 170 6.94 4.66 -13.15
N PHE A 171 6.90 5.37 -12.03
CA PHE A 171 6.44 6.76 -11.95
C PHE A 171 7.56 7.81 -12.08
N ASN A 172 8.83 7.44 -11.92
CA ASN A 172 9.94 8.38 -12.05
C ASN A 172 10.34 8.64 -13.51
N LYS A 173 9.36 9.07 -14.31
CA LYS A 173 9.55 9.45 -15.72
C LYS A 173 9.23 10.95 -15.88
N PRO A 174 10.01 11.72 -16.66
CA PRO A 174 9.79 13.16 -16.83
C PRO A 174 8.36 13.51 -17.26
N ASP A 175 7.77 12.73 -18.17
CA ASP A 175 6.40 12.96 -18.65
C ASP A 175 5.34 12.77 -17.56
N ILE A 176 5.60 11.88 -16.60
CA ILE A 176 4.72 11.66 -15.46
C ILE A 176 4.80 12.87 -14.53
N HIS A 177 6.02 13.30 -14.15
CA HIS A 177 6.21 14.52 -13.37
C HIS A 177 5.52 15.72 -14.02
N ALA A 178 5.74 15.95 -15.31
CA ALA A 178 5.09 17.02 -16.06
C ALA A 178 3.55 16.95 -16.02
N THR A 179 2.99 15.72 -16.11
CA THR A 179 1.54 15.50 -16.00
C THR A 179 1.00 15.87 -14.61
N PHE A 180 1.72 15.55 -13.54
CA PHE A 180 1.31 15.88 -12.17
C PHE A 180 1.52 17.37 -11.85
N ASP A 181 2.63 17.95 -12.30
CA ASP A 181 2.97 19.36 -12.14
C ASP A 181 1.94 20.27 -12.83
N SER A 182 1.45 19.89 -14.02
CA SER A 182 0.41 20.66 -14.72
C SER A 182 -0.91 20.76 -13.93
N HIS A 183 -1.09 19.92 -12.91
CA HIS A 183 -2.26 19.91 -12.03
C HIS A 183 -1.95 20.46 -10.62
N ASN A 184 -0.79 21.10 -10.42
CA ASN A 184 -0.28 21.54 -9.12
C ASN A 184 -0.23 20.39 -8.10
N CYS A 185 0.16 19.20 -8.55
CA CYS A 185 0.27 18.01 -7.72
C CYS A 185 1.73 17.56 -7.60
N GLN A 186 2.28 17.61 -6.39
CA GLN A 186 3.66 17.17 -6.13
C GLN A 186 3.74 15.64 -5.98
N LEU A 187 4.71 15.02 -6.65
CA LEU A 187 4.89 13.57 -6.63
C LEU A 187 5.97 13.15 -5.61
N PHE A 188 5.63 12.23 -4.71
CA PHE A 188 6.55 11.70 -3.71
C PHE A 188 6.66 10.18 -3.77
N PHE A 189 7.89 9.69 -3.79
CA PHE A 189 8.22 8.25 -3.77
C PHE A 189 8.53 7.70 -2.37
N ASN A 190 8.31 8.52 -1.36
CA ASN A 190 8.64 8.25 0.02
C ASN A 190 7.64 9.03 0.90
N PHE A 191 7.04 8.34 1.87
CA PHE A 191 5.98 8.90 2.72
C PHE A 191 6.52 9.87 3.76
N GLU A 192 7.76 9.73 4.20
CA GLU A 192 8.39 10.71 5.10
C GLU A 192 8.55 12.07 4.41
N LYS A 193 9.06 12.08 3.17
CA LYS A 193 9.14 13.30 2.36
C LYS A 193 7.76 13.91 2.10
N GLY A 194 6.79 13.05 1.80
CA GLY A 194 5.40 13.47 1.63
C GLY A 194 4.81 14.08 2.90
N TYR A 195 5.08 13.48 4.06
CA TYR A 195 4.65 13.99 5.36
C TYR A 195 5.27 15.36 5.68
N ASN A 196 6.59 15.49 5.51
CA ASN A 196 7.30 16.76 5.70
C ASN A 196 6.76 17.86 4.78
N TYR A 197 6.42 17.50 3.53
CA TYR A 197 5.74 18.42 2.62
C TYR A 197 4.38 18.85 3.17
N ILE A 198 3.53 17.91 3.60
CA ILE A 198 2.23 18.24 4.21
C ILE A 198 2.40 19.21 5.38
N GLN A 199 3.34 18.96 6.29
CA GLN A 199 3.60 19.84 7.44
C GLN A 199 3.99 21.25 7.00
N SER A 200 4.90 21.37 6.03
CA SER A 200 5.34 22.67 5.49
C SER A 200 4.18 23.49 4.91
N GLN A 201 3.18 22.82 4.31
CA GLN A 201 2.03 23.48 3.70
C GLN A 201 0.93 23.80 4.70
N LEU A 202 0.93 23.13 5.86
CA LEU A 202 -0.01 23.37 6.95
C LEU A 202 0.57 24.30 8.04
N GLU A 203 1.82 24.73 7.90
CA GLU A 203 2.55 25.53 8.88
C GLU A 203 2.59 24.86 10.27
N LEU A 204 2.76 23.53 10.30
CA LEU A 204 2.80 22.68 11.51
C LEU A 204 4.22 22.26 11.88
#